data_AF-A0A843T8Q4-F1
#
_entry.id   AF-A0A843T8Q4-F1
#
_cell.length_a   1.000
_cell.length_b   1.000
_cell.length_c   1.000
_cell.angle_alpha   90.00
_cell.angle_beta   90.00
_cell.angle_gamma   90.00
#
_symmetry.space_group_name_H-M   'P 1'
#
loop_
_entity.id
_entity.type
_entity.pdbx_description
1 polymer ?
#
loop_
_entity_poly.entity_id
_entity_poly.type
_entity_poly.pdbx_seq_one_letter_code
_entity_poly.pdbx_strand_id
1 'polypeptide(L)' 'MSLLLVEQNLGLAMKVTSRAYVIHHGSPVIDGDWEHVGGAEIVKDVYLCGAQDHQNAGARRTQENERDAAMKGEA' A
#
# COMPACT_ATOMS: atom_id res chain seq x y z
N MET A 1 4.90 8.22 29.40
CA MET A 1 3.57 7.64 29.09
C MET A 1 3.75 6.74 27.88
N SER A 2 3.20 5.53 27.91
CA SER A 2 3.28 4.57 26.81
C SER A 2 1.87 4.07 26.49
N LEU A 3 1.59 3.84 25.21
CA LEU A 3 0.31 3.35 24.71
C LEU A 3 0.56 2.17 23.79
N LEU A 4 -0.19 1.09 23.99
CA LEU A 4 -0.21 -0.06 23.10
C LEU A 4 -1.49 0.02 22.27
N LEU A 5 -1.33 0.23 20.97
CA LEU A 5 -2.42 0.24 20.00
C LEU A 5 -2.39 -1.07 19.21
N VAL A 6 -3.49 -1.80 19.21
CA VAL A 6 -3.71 -2.91 18.27
C VAL A 6 -4.68 -2.42 17.23
N GLU A 7 -4.27 -2.43 15.96
CA GLU A 7 -5.15 -2.02 14.86
C GLU A 7 -5.03 -2.88 13.62
N GLN A 8 -6.13 -2.99 12.88
CA GLN A 8 -6.17 -3.60 11.55
C GLN A 8 -5.88 -2.58 10.45
N ASN A 9 -6.31 -1.32 10.61
CA ASN A 9 -5.98 -0.28 9.65
C ASN A 9 -4.56 0.23 9.85
N LEU A 10 -3.61 -0.44 9.19
CA LEU A 10 -2.19 -0.13 9.32
C LEU A 10 -1.88 1.31 8.88
N GLY A 11 -2.56 1.81 7.84
CA GLY A 11 -2.37 3.17 7.35
C GLY A 11 -2.75 4.28 8.35
N LEU A 12 -3.72 4.02 9.23
CA LEU A 12 -4.07 4.94 10.32
C LEU A 12 -3.18 4.75 11.54
N ALA A 13 -2.92 3.49 11.94
CA ALA A 13 -2.07 3.18 13.08
C ALA A 13 -0.66 3.79 12.90
N MET A 14 -0.10 3.70 11.69
CA MET A 14 1.22 4.24 11.36
C MET A 14 1.35 5.75 11.56
N LYS A 15 0.26 6.53 11.48
CA LYS A 15 0.33 7.98 11.62
C LYS A 15 0.57 8.45 13.06
N VAL A 16 0.33 7.56 14.03
CA VAL A 16 0.30 7.91 15.46
C VAL A 16 1.29 7.11 16.31
N THR A 17 1.91 6.07 15.75
CA THR A 17 2.83 5.19 16.49
C THR A 17 4.30 5.49 16.20
N SER A 18 5.13 5.53 17.25
CA SER A 18 6.59 5.66 17.10
C SER A 18 7.26 4.35 16.67
N ARG A 19 6.74 3.21 17.12
CA ARG A 19 7.25 1.86 16.83
C ARG A 19 6.09 0.94 16.46
N ALA A 20 6.31 0.01 15.55
CA ALA A 20 5.30 -0.93 15.09
C ALA A 20 5.80 -2.37 15.20
N TYR A 21 4.88 -3.27 15.54
CA TYR A 21 5.06 -4.71 15.43
C TYR A 21 3.96 -5.26 14.54
N VAL A 22 4.32 -6.09 13.56
CA VAL A 22 3.35 -6.78 12.71
C VAL A 22 3.44 -8.26 13.01
N ILE A 23 2.31 -8.87 13.34
CA ILE A 23 2.20 -10.30 13.64
C ILE A 23 1.46 -10.97 12.48
N HIS A 24 2.09 -11.97 11.87
CA HIS A 24 1.49 -12.81 10.85
C HIS A 24 1.52 -14.26 11.32
N HIS A 25 0.35 -14.90 11.37
CA HIS A 25 0.21 -16.30 11.82
C HIS A 25 0.92 -16.61 13.15
N GLY A 26 0.86 -15.68 14.11
CA GLY A 26 1.46 -15.86 15.44
C GLY A 26 2.95 -15.54 15.53
N SER A 27 3.59 -15.15 14.43
CA SER A 27 5.02 -14.78 14.39
C SER A 27 5.18 -13.28 14.12
N PRO A 28 6.07 -12.57 14.85
CA PRO A 28 6.42 -11.20 14.51
C PRO A 28 7.20 -11.20 13.20
N VAL A 29 6.65 -10.56 12.17
CA VAL A 29 7.32 -10.40 10.87
C VAL A 29 8.09 -9.09 10.80
N ILE A 30 7.74 -8.13 11.67
CA ILE A 30 8.33 -6.80 11.69
C ILE A 30 8.46 -6.33 13.12
N ASP A 31 9.62 -5.76 13.41
CA ASP A 31 9.92 -5.00 14.61
C ASP A 31 10.82 -3.81 14.24
N GLY A 32 10.34 -2.59 14.49
CA GLY A 32 11.17 -1.40 14.35
C GLY A 32 10.42 -0.08 14.36
N ASP A 33 11.19 1.00 14.21
CA ASP A 33 10.66 2.35 14.04
C ASP A 33 9.84 2.43 12.75
N TRP A 34 8.70 3.13 12.80
CA TRP A 34 7.75 3.11 11.68
C TRP A 34 8.40 3.53 10.35
N GLU A 35 9.36 4.46 10.38
CA GLU A 35 10.07 4.95 9.19
C GLU A 35 10.76 3.81 8.42
N HIS A 36 11.24 2.80 9.14
CA HIS A 36 11.83 1.60 8.56
C HIS A 36 10.78 0.56 8.16
N VAL A 37 9.67 0.49 8.89
CA VAL A 37 8.60 -0.50 8.69
C VAL A 37 7.70 -0.16 7.50
N GLY A 38 7.29 1.10 7.34
CA GLY A 38 6.38 1.52 6.26
C GLY A 38 6.99 1.38 4.86
N GLY A 39 8.32 1.30 4.78
CA GLY A 39 9.06 1.07 3.54
C GLY A 39 9.28 -0.40 3.18
N ALA A 40 9.11 -1.32 4.13
CA ALA A 40 9.41 -2.73 3.91
C ALA A 40 8.43 -3.35 2.91
N GLU A 41 8.94 -3.96 1.83
CA GLU A 41 8.09 -4.48 0.75
C GLU A 41 7.05 -5.50 1.21
N ILE A 42 7.37 -6.29 2.24
CA ILE A 42 6.41 -7.22 2.83
C ILE A 42 5.18 -6.52 3.43
N VAL A 43 5.31 -5.30 3.95
CA VAL A 43 4.18 -4.52 4.45
C VAL A 43 3.30 -4.04 3.31
N LYS A 44 3.93 -3.55 2.26
CA LYS A 44 3.22 -3.01 1.10
C LYS A 44 2.43 -4.10 0.37
N ASP A 45 3.05 -5.24 0.16
CA ASP A 45 2.46 -6.34 -0.60
C ASP A 45 1.37 -7.08 0.16
N VAL A 46 1.53 -7.27 1.48
CA VAL A 46 0.61 -8.11 2.27
C VAL A 46 -0.44 -7.29 3.01
N TYR A 47 -0.09 -6.08 3.49
CA TYR A 47 -0.93 -5.34 4.46
C TYR A 47 -1.43 -3.99 3.96
N LEU A 48 -0.77 -3.36 2.99
CA LEU A 48 -1.21 -2.09 2.40
C LEU A 48 -1.84 -2.25 1.00
N CYS A 49 -2.04 -3.49 0.56
CA CYS A 49 -2.61 -3.82 -0.75
C CYS A 49 -1.91 -3.09 -1.91
N GLY A 50 -0.60 -3.32 -2.07
CA GLY A 50 0.13 -3.03 -3.30
C GLY A 50 0.14 -1.55 -3.70
N ALA A 51 1.15 -0.81 -3.25
CA ALA A 51 1.41 0.57 -3.69
C ALA A 51 1.68 0.70 -5.22
N GLN A 52 1.67 -0.39 -5.99
CA GLN A 52 1.89 -0.40 -7.44
C GLN A 52 0.61 -0.13 -8.26
N ASP A 53 -0.59 -0.18 -7.66
CA ASP A 53 -1.83 0.01 -8.43
C ASP A 53 -2.09 1.48 -8.80
N HIS A 54 -1.50 2.45 -8.10
CA HIS A 54 -1.73 3.87 -8.39
C HIS A 54 -0.90 4.41 -9.57
N GLN A 55 0.25 3.81 -9.91
CA GLN A 55 1.06 4.25 -11.05
C GLN A 55 0.62 3.59 -12.37
N ASN A 56 0.15 2.34 -12.32
CA ASN A 56 -0.25 1.58 -13.52
C ASN A 56 -1.71 1.83 -13.96
N ALA A 57 -2.60 2.27 -13.06
CA ALA A 57 -3.99 2.57 -13.41
C ALA A 57 -4.13 3.81 -14.33
N GLY A 58 -3.24 4.79 -14.18
CA GLY A 58 -3.21 5.97 -15.07
C GLY A 58 -2.74 5.62 -16.48
N ALA A 59 -1.68 4.80 -16.59
CA ALA A 59 -1.11 4.42 -17.89
C ALA A 59 -2.05 3.53 -18.74
N ARG A 60 -2.82 2.63 -18.11
CA ARG A 60 -3.79 1.78 -18.83
C ARG A 60 -4.98 2.60 -19.38
N ARG A 61 -5.51 3.55 -18.61
CA ARG A 61 -6.63 4.41 -19.05
C ARG A 61 -6.26 5.30 -20.24
N THR A 62 -5.04 5.81 -20.29
CA THR A 62 -4.59 6.66 -21.41
C THR A 62 -4.48 5.85 -22.70
N GLN A 63 -3.93 4.63 -22.62
CA GLN A 63 -3.82 3.74 -23.80
C GLN A 63 -5.18 3.23 -24.28
N GLU A 64 -6.11 2.92 -23.38
CA GLU A 64 -7.49 2.54 -23.73
C GLU A 64 -8.23 3.70 -24.41
N ASN A 65 -8.11 4.92 -23.89
CA ASN A 65 -8.72 6.11 -24.50
C ASN A 65 -8.12 6.43 -25.88
N GLU A 66 -6.81 6.26 -26.08
CA GLU A 66 -6.15 6.46 -27.39
C GLU A 66 -6.56 5.39 -28.41
N ARG A 67 -6.72 4.13 -27.98
CA ARG A 67 -7.23 3.03 -28.82
C ARG A 67 -8.68 3.24 -29.22
N ASP A 68 -9.52 3.67 -28.29
CA ASP A 68 -10.93 3.96 -28.55
C ASP A 68 -11.12 5.20 -29.43
N ALA A 69 -10.21 6.19 -29.33
CA ALA A 69 -10.20 7.36 -30.22
C ALA A 69 -9.75 6.99 -31.65
N ALA A 70 -8.78 6.08 -31.80
CA ALA A 70 -8.35 5.59 -33.10
C ALA A 70 -9.43 4.76 -33.83
N MET A 71 -10.22 3.98 -33.10
CA MET A 71 -11.32 3.17 -33.65
C MET A 71 -12.56 3.98 -34.05
N LYS A 72 -12.74 5.20 -33.52
CA LYS A 72 -13.88 6.08 -33.83
C LYS A 72 -13.63 7.04 -35.00
N GLY A 73 -12.44 7.02 -35.59
CA GLY A 73 -12.04 7.89 -36.70
C GLY A 73 -12.26 7.33 -38.11
N GLU A 74 -12.78 6.12 -38.26
CA GLU A 74 -12.98 5.45 -39.57
C GLU A 74 -14.45 5.14 -39.90
N ALA A 75 -15.41 5.94 -39.40
CA ALA A 75 -16.83 5.86 -39.79
C ALA A 75 -17.31 7.13 -40.49
#